data_AF-A0A960K9S5-F1
#
_entry.id   AF-A0A960K9S5-F1
#
_cell.length_a   1.000
_cell.length_b   1.000
_cell.length_c   1.000
_cell.angle_alpha   90.00
_cell.angle_beta   90.00
_cell.angle_gamma   90.00
#
_symmetry.space_group_name_H-M   'P 1'
#
loop_
_entity.id
_entity.type
_entity.pdbx_description
1 polymer ?
#
loop_
_entity_poly.entity_id
_entity_poly.type
_entity_poly.pdbx_seq_one_letter_code
_entity_poly.pdbx_strand_id
1 'polypeptide(L)'
;AAGDLTRLRINRMFVEGVVEAPNGAHPTSCDPDHGRDEAFQKTYLGTAKDPELWEAFRSEWLSFASEADYQAALAARPAPEESK
;
A
#
# COMPACT_ATOMS: atom_id res chain seq x y z
N ALA A 1 -0.66 0.49 26.06
CA ALA A 1 -0.84 1.78 26.75
C ALA A 1 -1.95 2.54 26.03
N ALA A 2 -2.96 3.04 26.75
CA ALA A 2 -4.00 3.86 26.15
C ALA A 2 -3.38 5.16 25.60
N GLY A 3 -3.72 5.53 24.36
CA GLY A 3 -3.17 6.73 23.71
C GLY A 3 -3.56 8.00 24.47
N ASP A 4 -2.62 8.92 24.65
CA ASP A 4 -2.89 10.25 25.20
C ASP A 4 -3.98 10.97 24.36
N LEU A 5 -4.82 11.76 25.01
CA LEU A 5 -5.93 12.50 24.37
C LEU A 5 -5.42 13.37 23.21
N THR A 6 -4.19 13.87 23.29
CA THR A 6 -3.57 14.67 22.22
C THR A 6 -3.27 13.89 20.94
N ARG A 7 -3.23 12.55 21.02
CA ARG A 7 -2.96 11.64 19.89
C ARG A 7 -4.23 11.04 19.30
N LEU A 8 -5.39 11.16 19.97
CA LEU A 8 -6.68 10.74 19.44
C LEU A 8 -7.21 11.80 18.45
N ARG A 9 -7.00 11.57 17.16
CA ARG A 9 -7.33 12.54 16.10
C ARG A 9 -8.78 12.50 15.62
N ILE A 10 -9.42 11.34 15.67
CA ILE A 10 -10.76 11.11 15.09
C ILE A 10 -11.68 10.60 16.20
N ASN A 11 -12.85 11.23 16.36
CA ASN A 11 -13.87 10.81 17.31
C ASN A 11 -14.74 9.69 16.73
N ARG A 12 -15.20 8.77 17.59
CA ARG A 12 -16.11 7.67 17.21
C ARG A 12 -17.35 8.11 16.45
N MET A 13 -17.87 9.32 16.70
CA MET A 13 -19.07 9.82 16.02
C MET A 13 -18.85 10.12 14.53
N PHE A 14 -17.59 10.18 14.09
CA PHE A 14 -17.22 10.38 12.69
C PHE A 14 -16.84 9.07 11.96
N VAL A 15 -16.96 7.91 12.62
CA VAL A 15 -16.52 6.62 12.08
C VAL A 15 -17.63 5.57 12.22
N GLU A 16 -18.07 5.02 11.10
CA GLU A 16 -19.07 3.94 11.05
C GLU A 16 -18.42 2.55 11.20
N GLY A 17 -17.23 2.36 10.64
CA GLY A 17 -16.54 1.08 10.61
C GLY A 17 -15.02 1.24 10.59
N VAL A 18 -14.33 0.22 11.13
CA VAL A 18 -12.87 0.15 11.18
C VAL A 18 -12.45 -1.17 10.54
N VAL A 19 -11.50 -1.11 9.60
CA VAL A 19 -10.90 -2.27 8.95
C VAL A 19 -9.42 -2.30 9.31
N GLU A 20 -8.96 -3.43 9.83
CA GLU A 20 -7.52 -3.68 10.00
C GLU A 20 -6.95 -4.16 8.66
N ALA A 21 -6.06 -3.37 8.07
CA ALA A 21 -5.39 -3.66 6.81
C ALA A 21 -3.88 -3.43 6.99
N PRO A 22 -3.12 -4.43 7.47
CA PRO A 22 -1.67 -4.33 7.63
C PRO A 22 -1.00 -3.94 6.30
N ASN A 23 -0.09 -2.97 6.31
CA ASN A 23 0.56 -2.42 5.11
C ASN A 23 -0.43 -1.86 4.06
N GLY A 24 -1.66 -1.50 4.46
CA GLY A 24 -2.70 -1.00 3.55
C GLY A 24 -2.47 0.40 2.97
N ALA A 25 -1.42 1.10 3.43
CA ALA A 25 -0.99 2.38 2.85
C ALA A 25 -0.02 2.21 1.67
N HIS A 26 0.46 0.98 1.42
CA HIS A 26 1.32 0.69 0.26
C HIS A 26 0.65 1.16 -1.05
N PRO A 27 1.39 1.77 -2.00
CA PRO A 27 2.85 1.97 -2.03
C PRO A 27 3.34 3.24 -1.32
N THR A 28 2.45 4.00 -0.69
CA THR A 28 2.79 5.25 0.00
C THR A 28 3.39 4.99 1.40
N SER A 29 3.90 6.04 2.06
CA SER A 29 4.49 5.91 3.39
C SER A 29 3.43 5.94 4.50
N CYS A 30 3.69 5.21 5.58
CA CYS A 30 2.91 5.27 6.81
C CYS A 30 3.88 5.39 7.99
N ASP A 31 4.25 6.62 8.34
CA ASP A 31 5.22 6.83 9.42
C ASP A 31 4.59 6.56 10.79
N PRO A 32 5.27 5.83 11.70
CA PRO A 32 6.65 5.35 11.60
C PRO A 32 6.82 3.91 11.07
N ASP A 33 5.74 3.25 10.64
CA ASP A 33 5.70 1.82 10.35
C ASP A 33 6.45 1.42 9.08
N HIS A 34 6.31 2.18 7.99
CA HIS A 34 7.05 1.94 6.75
C HIS A 34 7.21 3.18 5.87
N GLY A 35 8.31 3.18 5.11
CA GLY A 35 8.56 4.15 4.05
C GLY A 35 7.73 3.90 2.79
N ARG A 36 7.93 4.76 1.79
CA ARG A 36 7.32 4.64 0.46
C ARG A 36 8.05 3.60 -0.37
N ASP A 37 7.30 2.77 -1.08
CA ASP A 37 7.84 1.84 -2.08
C ASP A 37 8.01 2.56 -3.42
N GLU A 38 9.15 3.23 -3.58
CA GLU A 38 9.42 4.00 -4.80
C GLU A 38 9.53 3.13 -6.06
N ALA A 39 10.01 1.88 -5.92
CA ALA A 39 10.14 0.98 -7.05
C ALA A 39 8.75 0.60 -7.59
N PHE A 40 7.82 0.21 -6.71
CA PHE A 40 6.44 -0.06 -7.09
C PHE A 40 5.75 1.18 -7.67
N GLN A 41 5.94 2.34 -7.01
CA GLN A 41 5.32 3.58 -7.47
C GLN A 41 5.85 4.02 -8.84
N LYS A 42 7.15 3.84 -9.14
CA LYS A 42 7.73 4.11 -10.47
C LYS A 42 7.13 3.21 -11.53
N THR A 43 6.95 1.91 -11.24
CA THR A 43 6.28 0.97 -12.16
C THR A 43 4.86 1.42 -12.45
N TYR A 44 4.06 1.70 -11.40
CA TYR A 44 2.69 2.21 -11.54
C TYR A 44 2.62 3.51 -12.36
N LEU A 45 3.49 4.50 -12.08
CA LEU A 45 3.50 5.76 -12.83
C LEU A 45 3.94 5.58 -14.28
N GLY A 46 4.80 4.59 -14.55
CA GLY A 46 5.27 4.25 -15.89
C GLY A 46 4.15 3.79 -16.82
N THR A 47 3.07 3.21 -16.30
CA THR A 47 1.95 2.72 -17.12
C THR A 47 0.99 3.83 -17.56
N ALA A 48 1.12 5.05 -17.01
CA ALA A 48 0.10 6.10 -17.18
C ALA A 48 -0.15 6.55 -18.63
N LYS A 49 0.79 6.30 -19.54
CA LYS A 49 0.70 6.72 -20.96
C LYS A 49 0.46 5.56 -21.93
N ASP A 50 0.40 4.33 -21.45
CA ASP A 50 0.34 3.14 -22.27
C ASP A 50 -0.76 2.18 -21.76
N PRO A 51 -1.87 2.01 -22.53
CA PRO A 51 -2.96 1.12 -22.14
C PRO A 51 -2.55 -0.34 -21.99
N GLU A 52 -1.59 -0.83 -22.78
CA GLU A 52 -1.14 -2.23 -22.70
C GLU A 52 -0.35 -2.46 -21.41
N LEU A 53 0.52 -1.50 -21.04
CA LEU A 53 1.25 -1.55 -19.77
C LEU A 53 0.31 -1.40 -18.57
N TRP A 54 -0.73 -0.58 -18.69
CA TRP A 54 -1.75 -0.47 -17.63
C TRP A 54 -2.50 -1.78 -17.42
N GLU A 55 -2.95 -2.43 -18.48
CA GLU A 55 -3.66 -3.70 -18.37
C GLU A 55 -2.77 -4.82 -17.82
N ALA A 56 -1.49 -4.86 -18.19
CA ALA A 56 -0.53 -5.78 -17.61
C ALA A 56 -0.40 -5.56 -16.09
N PHE A 57 -0.19 -4.31 -15.65
CA PHE A 57 -0.08 -3.97 -14.23
C PHE A 57 -1.36 -4.28 -13.45
N ARG A 58 -2.54 -3.95 -14.01
CA ARG A 58 -3.84 -4.25 -13.40
C ARG A 58 -4.06 -5.76 -13.27
N SER A 59 -3.69 -6.52 -14.28
CA SER A 59 -3.78 -7.99 -14.26
C SER A 59 -2.86 -8.59 -13.19
N GLU A 60 -1.66 -8.03 -13.02
CA GLU A 60 -0.66 -8.53 -12.09
C GLU A 60 -0.98 -8.16 -10.64
N TRP A 61 -1.40 -6.92 -10.38
CA TRP A 61 -1.47 -6.38 -9.01
C TRP A 61 -2.87 -6.12 -8.48
N LEU A 62 -3.88 -5.95 -9.35
CA LEU A 62 -5.24 -5.55 -8.96
C LEU A 62 -6.28 -6.65 -9.18
N SER A 63 -5.86 -7.83 -9.63
CA SER A 63 -6.77 -8.94 -9.97
C SER A 63 -6.77 -10.07 -8.91
N PHE A 64 -6.12 -9.84 -7.77
CA PHE A 64 -6.14 -10.78 -6.65
C PHE A 64 -7.55 -10.89 -6.03
N ALA A 65 -7.86 -12.07 -5.50
CA ALA A 65 -9.14 -12.31 -4.81
C ALA A 65 -9.18 -11.67 -3.42
N SER A 66 -8.02 -11.39 -2.82
CA SER A 66 -7.91 -10.80 -1.49
C SER A 66 -6.68 -9.91 -1.34
N GLU A 67 -6.73 -9.01 -0.34
CA GLU A 67 -5.57 -8.21 0.08
C GLU A 67 -4.43 -9.10 0.60
N ALA A 68 -4.75 -10.25 1.21
CA ALA A 68 -3.72 -11.17 1.69
C ALA A 68 -2.87 -11.74 0.54
N ASP A 69 -3.50 -12.02 -0.62
CA ASP A 69 -2.78 -12.49 -1.80
C ASP A 69 -1.88 -11.40 -2.39
N TYR A 70 -2.36 -10.15 -2.39
CA TYR A 70 -1.55 -8.98 -2.77
C TYR A 70 -0.32 -8.82 -1.86
N GLN A 71 -0.52 -8.88 -0.54
CA GLN A 71 0.58 -8.76 0.43
C GLN A 71 1.55 -9.95 0.33
N ALA A 72 1.07 -11.17 0.06
CA ALA A 72 1.93 -12.32 -0.17
C ALA A 72 2.76 -12.17 -1.45
N ALA A 73 2.18 -11.67 -2.54
CA ALA A 73 2.89 -11.37 -3.78
C ALA A 73 3.94 -10.26 -3.58
N LEU A 74 3.60 -9.20 -2.82
CA LEU A 74 4.56 -8.16 -2.45
C LEU A 74 5.73 -8.71 -1.62
N ALA A 75 5.46 -9.57 -0.64
CA ALA A 75 6.49 -10.17 0.21
C ALA A 75 7.39 -11.15 -0.55
N ALA A 76 6.85 -11.80 -1.59
CA ALA A 76 7.60 -12.68 -2.48
C ALA A 76 8.44 -11.92 -3.54
N ARG A 77 8.15 -10.63 -3.75
CA ARG A 77 8.91 -9.81 -4.70
C ARG A 77 10.35 -9.66 -4.20
N PRO A 78 11.37 -9.82 -5.07
CA PRO A 78 12.74 -9.56 -4.68
C PRO A 78 12.86 -8.13 -4.14
N ALA A 79 13.59 -7.99 -3.03
CA ALA A 79 13.83 -6.68 -2.44
C ALA A 79 14.44 -5.75 -3.51
N PRO A 80 13.91 -4.52 -3.69
CA PRO A 80 14.53 -3.58 -4.59
C PRO A 80 15.96 -3.33 -4.10
N GLU A 81 16.92 -3.34 -5.03
CA GLU A 81 18.28 -2.89 -4.72
C GLU A 81 18.17 -1.45 -4.17
N GLU A 82 18.53 -1.26 -2.90
CA GLU A 82 18.54 0.05 -2.27
C GLU A 82 19.54 0.93 -3.02
N SER A 83 19.02 1.80 -3.90
CA SER A 83 19.79 2.88 -4.51
C SER A 83 20.22 3.83 -3.40
N LYS A 84 21.49 3.69 -3.01
CA LYS A 84 22.22 4.56 -2.09
C LYS A 84 22.26 6.02 -2.54
#